data_AF-A0A7W6Y478-F1
#
_entry.id   AF-A0A7W6Y478-F1
#
_cell.length_a   1.000
_cell.length_b   1.000
_cell.length_c   1.000
_cell.angle_alpha   90.00
_cell.angle_beta   90.00
_cell.angle_gamma   90.00
#
_symmetry.space_group_name_H-M   'P 1'
#
loop_
_entity.id
_entity.type
_entity.pdbx_description
1 polymer ?
#
loop_
_entity_poly.entity_id
_entity_poly.type
_entity_poly.pdbx_seq_one_letter_code
_entity_poly.pdbx_strand_id
1 'polypeptide(L)'
;MLPKLRALLDAGRDESEIAAWFGVNVRTMRKWADEHSPLKQALDSREDIREWDEARNLKMAYALSSRGATSVEIAQAFNVSTRTLTRWRQRCAEFDQALTMGVEAQLKVAEQTLFNVATGYVYEQEKIISTKEGVTTVIEQKISHPNPAMLRLFLEANKPEKYRQNAKQADDDDLGDFMREIAERGAGTVKICHKDAG
;
A
#
# COMPACT_ATOMS: atom_id res chain seq x y z
N MET A 1 -7.73 -15.37 -49.21
CA MET A 1 -6.77 -14.68 -48.31
C MET A 1 -6.79 -15.28 -46.91
N LEU A 2 -7.96 -15.34 -46.26
CA LEU A 2 -8.14 -15.90 -44.90
C LEU A 2 -7.61 -17.33 -44.67
N PRO A 3 -7.72 -18.30 -45.61
CA PRO A 3 -7.20 -19.66 -45.38
C PRO A 3 -5.66 -19.70 -45.32
N LYS A 4 -5.00 -18.86 -46.12
CA LYS A 4 -3.53 -18.73 -46.13
C LYS A 4 -3.03 -17.99 -44.90
N LEU A 5 -3.76 -16.94 -44.48
CA LEU A 5 -3.47 -16.26 -43.22
C LEU A 5 -3.65 -17.21 -42.03
N ARG A 6 -4.72 -18.02 -42.00
CA ARG A 6 -4.94 -19.03 -40.97
C ARG A 6 -3.81 -20.06 -40.94
N ALA A 7 -3.33 -20.54 -42.08
CA ALA A 7 -2.17 -21.42 -42.13
C ALA A 7 -0.87 -20.77 -41.62
N LEU A 8 -0.64 -19.49 -41.94
CA LEU A 8 0.52 -18.73 -41.43
C LEU A 8 0.41 -18.46 -39.93
N LEU A 9 -0.81 -18.19 -39.46
CA LEU A 9 -1.13 -18.11 -38.05
C LEU A 9 -0.87 -19.48 -37.42
N ASP A 10 -1.50 -20.57 -37.84
CA ASP A 10 -1.28 -21.92 -37.28
C ASP A 10 0.22 -22.33 -37.24
N ALA A 11 1.02 -21.85 -38.20
CA ALA A 11 2.46 -22.10 -38.29
C ALA A 11 3.37 -21.30 -37.32
N GLY A 12 2.84 -20.46 -36.42
CA GLY A 12 3.71 -19.80 -35.40
C GLY A 12 4.29 -18.45 -35.77
N ARG A 13 4.06 -17.98 -37.00
CA ARG A 13 4.68 -16.76 -37.53
C ARG A 13 4.23 -15.50 -36.80
N ASP A 14 5.14 -14.54 -36.66
CA ASP A 14 4.83 -13.27 -35.99
C ASP A 14 4.08 -12.29 -36.91
N GLU A 15 3.43 -11.27 -36.33
CA GLU A 15 2.63 -10.30 -37.08
C GLU A 15 3.47 -9.51 -38.11
N SER A 16 4.78 -9.34 -37.86
CA SER A 16 5.69 -8.64 -38.77
C SER A 16 6.13 -9.51 -39.94
N GLU A 17 6.35 -10.80 -39.72
CA GLU A 17 6.61 -11.80 -40.75
C GLU A 17 5.38 -12.02 -41.62
N ILE A 18 4.19 -12.03 -41.01
CA ILE A 18 2.92 -12.11 -41.73
C ILE A 18 2.74 -10.84 -42.58
N ALA A 19 2.96 -9.66 -42.01
CA ALA A 19 2.85 -8.39 -42.74
C ALA A 19 3.85 -8.32 -43.91
N ALA A 20 5.10 -8.74 -43.68
CA ALA A 20 6.14 -8.83 -44.71
C ALA A 20 5.76 -9.81 -45.83
N TRP A 21 5.14 -10.94 -45.49
CA TRP A 21 4.67 -11.93 -46.46
C TRP A 21 3.56 -11.38 -47.36
N PHE A 22 2.65 -10.58 -46.79
CA PHE A 22 1.59 -9.89 -47.54
C PHE A 22 2.08 -8.61 -48.23
N GLY A 23 3.35 -8.21 -48.05
CA GLY A 23 3.92 -6.98 -48.62
C GLY A 23 3.31 -5.70 -48.04
N VAL A 24 2.74 -5.78 -46.83
CA VAL A 24 2.10 -4.65 -46.14
C VAL A 24 2.83 -4.31 -44.85
N ASN A 25 2.71 -3.07 -44.40
CA ASN A 25 3.20 -2.68 -43.08
C ASN A 25 2.27 -3.23 -41.98
N VAL A 26 2.83 -3.60 -40.82
CA VAL A 26 2.10 -4.03 -39.60
C VAL A 26 0.94 -3.09 -39.25
N ARG A 27 1.09 -1.76 -39.42
CA ARG A 27 0.01 -0.80 -39.18
C ARG A 27 -1.16 -0.96 -40.15
N THR A 28 -0.87 -1.24 -41.42
CA THR A 28 -1.87 -1.51 -42.44
C THR A 28 -2.54 -2.86 -42.18
N MET A 29 -1.76 -3.86 -41.77
CA MET A 29 -2.26 -5.17 -41.37
C MET A 29 -3.26 -5.08 -40.19
N ARG A 30 -2.98 -4.25 -39.18
CA ARG A 30 -3.90 -4.00 -38.07
C ARG A 30 -5.16 -3.25 -38.46
N LYS A 31 -5.07 -2.26 -39.35
CA LYS A 31 -6.26 -1.60 -39.91
C LYS A 31 -7.15 -2.60 -40.64
N TRP A 32 -6.55 -3.50 -41.42
CA TRP A 32 -7.30 -4.57 -42.09
C TRP A 32 -7.92 -5.57 -41.11
N ALA A 33 -7.25 -5.83 -39.98
CA ALA A 33 -7.82 -6.62 -38.89
C ALA A 33 -9.06 -5.92 -38.30
N ASP A 34 -8.98 -4.63 -37.98
CA ASP A 34 -10.10 -3.87 -37.44
C ASP A 34 -11.32 -3.82 -38.38
N GLU A 35 -11.09 -3.80 -39.70
CA GLU A 35 -12.14 -3.84 -40.73
C GLU A 35 -12.73 -5.24 -40.95
N HIS A 36 -12.01 -6.30 -40.56
CA HIS A 36 -12.43 -7.69 -40.74
C HIS A 36 -12.52 -8.43 -39.40
N SER A 37 -13.72 -8.47 -38.81
CA SER A 37 -14.01 -9.14 -37.53
C SER A 37 -13.41 -10.56 -37.38
N PRO A 38 -13.44 -11.46 -38.39
CA PRO A 38 -12.80 -12.77 -38.27
C PRO A 38 -11.26 -12.74 -38.24
N LEU A 39 -10.65 -11.73 -38.88
CA LEU A 39 -9.20 -11.54 -38.89
C LEU A 39 -8.75 -10.97 -37.56
N LYS A 40 -9.49 -9.99 -37.03
CA LYS A 40 -9.32 -9.49 -35.67
C LYS A 40 -9.48 -10.58 -34.64
N GLN A 41 -10.52 -11.40 -34.74
CA GLN A 41 -10.71 -12.53 -33.83
C GLN A 41 -9.55 -13.53 -33.94
N ALA A 42 -9.10 -13.90 -35.15
CA ALA A 42 -7.97 -14.82 -35.31
C ALA A 42 -6.61 -14.24 -34.87
N LEU A 43 -6.41 -12.93 -35.01
CA LEU A 43 -5.22 -12.22 -34.56
C LEU A 43 -5.25 -11.98 -33.05
N ASP A 44 -6.39 -11.60 -32.48
CA ASP A 44 -6.62 -11.41 -31.04
C ASP A 44 -6.61 -12.75 -30.28
N SER A 45 -7.12 -13.84 -30.88
CA SER A 45 -6.97 -15.22 -30.38
C SER A 45 -5.52 -15.72 -30.40
N ARG A 46 -4.57 -14.92 -30.94
CA ARG A 46 -3.14 -15.23 -31.00
C ARG A 46 -2.22 -14.15 -30.44
N GLU A 47 -2.69 -12.90 -30.29
CA GLU A 47 -2.19 -11.90 -29.34
C GLU A 47 -2.56 -12.29 -27.89
N ASP A 48 -2.81 -13.57 -27.65
CA ASP A 48 -2.80 -14.15 -26.33
C ASP A 48 -1.35 -14.25 -25.83
N ILE A 49 -1.04 -13.55 -24.74
CA ILE A 49 -0.67 -14.30 -23.53
C ILE A 49 0.53 -15.26 -23.74
N ARG A 50 1.59 -14.88 -24.48
CA ARG A 50 2.63 -15.85 -24.91
C ARG A 50 3.33 -16.63 -23.79
N GLU A 51 3.17 -16.21 -22.53
CA GLU A 51 3.16 -17.12 -21.38
C GLU A 51 2.41 -16.43 -20.21
N TRP A 52 1.11 -16.11 -20.37
CA TRP A 52 0.31 -15.65 -19.22
C TRP A 52 -0.03 -16.84 -18.34
N ASP A 53 0.94 -17.24 -17.53
CA ASP A 53 0.67 -18.01 -16.34
C ASP A 53 -0.01 -17.07 -15.33
N GLU A 54 -1.34 -17.11 -15.31
CA GLU A 54 -2.18 -16.27 -14.45
C GLU A 54 -1.73 -16.36 -12.99
N ALA A 55 -1.50 -17.57 -12.47
CA ALA A 55 -1.08 -17.77 -11.10
C ALA A 55 0.31 -17.15 -10.81
N ARG A 56 1.27 -17.35 -11.71
CA ARG A 56 2.61 -16.74 -11.58
C ARG A 56 2.56 -15.22 -11.68
N ASN A 57 1.82 -14.68 -12.64
CA ASN A 57 1.78 -13.25 -12.91
C ASN A 57 1.08 -12.49 -11.79
N LEU A 58 -0.03 -13.02 -11.26
CA LEU A 58 -0.71 -12.46 -10.09
C LEU A 58 0.21 -12.45 -8.87
N LYS A 59 0.88 -13.57 -8.59
CA LYS A 59 1.81 -13.68 -7.45
C LYS A 59 2.99 -12.70 -7.59
N MET A 60 3.55 -12.58 -8.78
CA MET A 60 4.67 -11.67 -9.05
C MET A 60 4.24 -10.21 -8.97
N ALA A 61 3.06 -9.85 -9.49
CA ALA A 61 2.51 -8.51 -9.39
C ALA A 61 2.28 -8.09 -7.94
N TYR A 62 1.65 -8.94 -7.13
CA TYR A 62 1.51 -8.72 -5.69
C TYR A 62 2.88 -8.54 -5.02
N ALA A 63 3.81 -9.47 -5.27
CA ALA A 63 5.13 -9.46 -4.64
C ALA A 63 5.97 -8.21 -4.99
N LEU A 64 5.87 -7.70 -6.21
CA LEU A 64 6.54 -6.47 -6.64
C LEU A 64 5.87 -5.24 -6.03
N SER A 65 4.54 -5.19 -6.07
CA SER A 65 3.77 -4.08 -5.50
C SER A 65 3.96 -3.95 -3.99
N SER A 66 3.95 -5.06 -3.24
CA SER A 66 4.22 -5.07 -1.79
C SER A 66 5.61 -4.58 -1.41
N ARG A 67 6.57 -4.60 -2.35
CA ARG A 67 7.91 -4.04 -2.16
C ARG A 67 8.02 -2.56 -2.52
N GLY A 68 6.93 -1.95 -3.00
CA GLY A 68 6.91 -0.57 -3.46
C GLY A 68 7.45 -0.36 -4.87
N ALA A 69 7.46 -1.39 -5.71
CA ALA A 69 7.90 -1.24 -7.10
C ALA A 69 6.97 -0.30 -7.88
N THR A 70 7.54 0.62 -8.63
CA THR A 70 6.81 1.54 -9.51
C THR A 70 6.25 0.80 -10.72
N SER A 71 5.22 1.37 -11.38
CA SER A 71 4.65 0.77 -12.59
C SER A 71 5.67 0.60 -13.73
N VAL A 72 6.75 1.40 -13.74
CA VAL A 72 7.84 1.26 -14.72
C VAL A 72 8.69 0.03 -14.41
N GLU A 73 9.08 -0.16 -13.15
CA GLU A 73 9.86 -1.32 -12.71
C GLU A 73 9.06 -2.62 -12.83
N ILE A 74 7.75 -2.57 -12.53
CA ILE A 74 6.84 -3.69 -12.76
C ILE A 74 6.82 -4.03 -14.25
N ALA A 75 6.63 -3.05 -15.13
CA ALA A 75 6.65 -3.29 -16.57
C ALA A 75 7.98 -3.89 -17.06
N GLN A 76 9.11 -3.41 -16.54
CA GLN A 76 10.43 -3.97 -16.82
C GLN A 76 10.59 -5.41 -16.31
N ALA A 77 10.10 -5.72 -15.11
CA ALA A 77 10.15 -7.07 -14.53
C ALA A 77 9.35 -8.09 -15.36
N PHE A 78 8.25 -7.65 -15.97
CA PHE A 78 7.46 -8.45 -16.90
C PHE A 78 7.98 -8.39 -18.35
N ASN A 79 9.06 -7.64 -18.62
CA ASN A 79 9.60 -7.38 -19.95
C ASN A 79 8.54 -6.87 -20.95
N VAL A 80 7.64 -6.00 -20.48
CA VAL A 80 6.58 -5.37 -21.27
C VAL A 80 6.69 -3.86 -21.25
N SER A 81 6.06 -3.21 -22.24
CA SER A 81 5.91 -1.76 -22.19
C SER A 81 4.93 -1.34 -21.09
N THR A 82 5.09 -0.14 -20.54
CA THR A 82 4.13 0.44 -19.58
C THR A 82 2.71 0.49 -20.14
N ARG A 83 2.57 0.78 -21.44
CA ARG A 83 1.30 0.75 -22.17
C ARG A 83 0.66 -0.64 -22.17
N THR A 84 1.46 -1.69 -22.31
CA THR A 84 1.01 -3.08 -22.24
C THR A 84 0.54 -3.41 -20.82
N LEU A 85 1.29 -2.99 -19.79
CA LEU A 85 0.91 -3.17 -18.40
C LEU A 85 -0.44 -2.49 -18.08
N THR A 86 -0.66 -1.26 -18.55
CA THR A 86 -1.95 -0.57 -18.38
C THR A 86 -3.10 -1.33 -19.06
N ARG A 87 -2.86 -1.91 -20.24
CA ARG A 87 -3.86 -2.75 -20.92
C ARG A 87 -4.16 -4.03 -20.14
N TRP A 88 -3.15 -4.65 -19.53
CA TRP A 88 -3.35 -5.82 -18.67
C TRP A 88 -4.23 -5.49 -17.48
N ARG A 89 -3.99 -4.35 -16.81
CA ARG A 89 -4.85 -3.87 -15.71
C ARG A 89 -6.31 -3.65 -16.14
N GLN A 90 -6.54 -3.16 -17.36
CA GLN A 90 -7.90 -2.95 -17.88
C GLN A 90 -8.61 -4.24 -18.29
N ARG A 91 -7.87 -5.24 -18.79
CA ARG A 91 -8.44 -6.50 -19.29
C ARG A 91 -8.57 -7.56 -18.20
N CYS A 92 -7.70 -7.55 -17.20
CA CYS A 92 -7.62 -8.56 -16.15
C CYS A 92 -7.82 -7.89 -14.77
N ALA A 93 -9.05 -7.95 -14.25
CA ALA A 93 -9.39 -7.34 -12.97
C ALA A 93 -8.58 -7.94 -11.79
N GLU A 94 -8.29 -9.24 -11.82
CA GLU A 94 -7.50 -9.92 -10.78
C GLU A 94 -6.07 -9.38 -10.71
N PHE A 95 -5.48 -9.01 -11.86
CA PHE A 95 -4.14 -8.43 -11.90
C PHE A 95 -4.10 -7.03 -11.28
N ASP A 96 -5.12 -6.21 -11.56
CA ASP A 96 -5.26 -4.90 -10.93
C ASP A 96 -5.51 -5.02 -9.42
N GLN A 97 -6.32 -6.00 -9.01
CA GLN A 97 -6.55 -6.31 -7.60
C GLN A 97 -5.25 -6.76 -6.90
N ALA A 98 -4.46 -7.64 -7.51
CA ALA A 98 -3.19 -8.09 -6.95
C ALA A 98 -2.21 -6.93 -6.74
N LEU A 99 -2.14 -5.99 -7.67
CA LEU A 99 -1.34 -4.77 -7.51
C LEU A 99 -1.86 -3.92 -6.34
N THR A 100 -3.16 -3.70 -6.26
CA THR A 100 -3.80 -2.89 -5.21
C THR A 100 -3.57 -3.50 -3.82
N MET A 101 -3.77 -4.81 -3.68
CA MET A 101 -3.50 -5.54 -2.43
C MET A 101 -2.03 -5.47 -2.03
N GLY A 102 -1.11 -5.41 -2.99
CA GLY A 102 0.31 -5.22 -2.69
C GLY A 102 0.59 -3.84 -2.10
N VAL A 103 -0.02 -2.78 -2.65
CA VAL A 103 0.09 -1.42 -2.10
C VAL A 103 -0.49 -1.35 -0.69
N GLU A 104 -1.64 -1.99 -0.44
CA GLU A 104 -2.22 -2.07 0.90
C GLU A 104 -1.30 -2.79 1.89
N ALA A 105 -0.66 -3.89 1.47
CA ALA A 105 0.30 -4.60 2.31
C ALA A 105 1.51 -3.73 2.67
N GLN A 106 2.01 -2.95 1.70
CA GLN A 106 3.07 -1.98 1.93
C GLN A 106 2.65 -0.89 2.92
N LEU A 107 1.45 -0.32 2.73
CA LEU A 107 0.89 0.71 3.62
C LEU A 107 0.74 0.18 5.05
N LYS A 108 0.27 -1.05 5.23
CA LYS A 108 0.14 -1.68 6.55
C LYS A 108 1.47 -1.78 7.30
N VAL A 109 2.56 -2.10 6.62
CA VAL A 109 3.91 -2.13 7.22
C VAL A 109 4.35 -0.71 7.61
N ALA A 110 4.05 0.27 6.76
CA ALA A 110 4.34 1.67 7.05
C ALA A 110 3.53 2.17 8.26
N GLU A 111 2.25 1.82 8.37
CA GLU A 111 1.39 2.13 9.51
C GLU A 111 1.93 1.55 10.82
N GLN A 112 2.36 0.28 10.81
CA GLN A 112 2.94 -0.34 12.00
C GLN A 112 4.24 0.34 12.41
N THR A 113 5.08 0.70 11.44
CA THR A 113 6.34 1.40 11.68
C THR A 113 6.07 2.80 12.23
N LEU A 114 5.07 3.50 11.67
CA LEU A 114 4.63 4.80 12.13
C LEU A 114 4.16 4.75 13.59
N PHE A 115 3.39 3.72 13.93
CA PHE A 115 2.93 3.48 15.30
C PHE A 115 4.12 3.27 16.24
N ASN A 116 5.08 2.42 15.87
CA ASN A 116 6.28 2.19 16.68
C ASN A 116 7.08 3.48 16.90
N VAL A 117 7.25 4.30 15.86
CA VAL A 117 7.92 5.61 15.96
C VAL A 117 7.14 6.58 16.85
N ALA A 118 5.81 6.55 16.79
CA ALA A 118 4.96 7.38 17.63
C ALA A 118 5.10 6.97 19.11
N THR A 119 4.99 5.69 19.44
CA THR A 119 5.04 5.20 20.84
C THR A 119 6.44 5.10 21.42
N GLY A 120 7.47 5.13 20.56
CA GLY A 120 8.81 4.71 20.93
C GLY A 120 8.95 3.18 20.83
N TYR A 121 10.15 2.73 20.49
CA TYR A 121 10.48 1.32 20.31
C TYR A 121 11.94 1.07 20.70
N VAL A 122 12.26 -0.16 21.11
CA VAL A 122 13.64 -0.57 21.42
C VAL A 122 14.29 -1.09 20.14
N TYR A 123 15.53 -0.67 19.88
CA TYR A 123 16.31 -1.14 18.73
C TYR A 123 17.77 -1.40 19.12
N GLU A 124 18.38 -2.35 18.42
CA GLU A 124 19.79 -2.66 18.56
C GLU A 124 20.60 -1.84 17.55
N GLN A 125 21.71 -1.25 18.02
CA GLN A 125 22.63 -0.50 17.19
C GLN A 125 24.00 -1.16 17.25
N GLU A 126 24.50 -1.57 16.09
CA GLU A 126 25.89 -2.00 15.93
C GLU A 126 26.81 -0.77 15.91
N LYS A 127 27.81 -0.79 16.78
CA LYS A 127 28.86 0.21 16.83
C LYS A 127 30.19 -0.46 16.53
N ILE A 128 30.79 -0.06 15.42
CA ILE A 128 32.14 -0.50 15.04
C ILE A 128 33.13 0.37 15.82
N ILE A 129 33.90 -0.26 16.71
CA ILE A 129 34.95 0.40 17.47
C ILE A 129 36.28 -0.06 16.88
N SER A 130 37.01 0.89 16.29
CA SER A 130 38.36 0.67 15.78
C SER A 130 39.36 0.94 16.90
N THR A 131 39.97 -0.11 17.43
CA THR A 131 41.00 -0.02 18.47
C THR A 131 42.37 -0.31 17.87
N LYS A 132 43.47 0.05 18.57
CA LYS A 132 44.84 -0.19 18.08
C LYS A 132 45.17 -1.67 17.84
N GLU A 133 44.38 -2.58 18.39
CA GLU A 133 44.52 -4.04 18.31
C GLU A 133 43.61 -4.70 17.25
N GLY A 134 42.74 -3.92 16.59
CA GLY A 134 41.82 -4.43 15.57
C GLY A 134 40.44 -3.75 15.60
N VAL A 135 39.58 -4.16 14.67
CA VAL A 135 38.19 -3.69 14.57
C VAL A 135 37.28 -4.65 15.34
N THR A 136 36.52 -4.13 16.31
CA THR A 136 35.53 -4.91 17.08
C THR A 136 34.15 -4.30 16.92
N THR A 137 33.15 -5.12 16.64
CA THR A 137 31.74 -4.71 16.57
C THR A 137 31.07 -4.99 17.91
N VAL A 138 30.47 -3.97 18.52
CA VAL A 138 29.68 -4.09 19.76
C VAL A 138 28.22 -3.79 19.43
N ILE A 139 27.29 -4.62 19.91
CA ILE A 139 25.85 -4.41 19.78
C ILE A 139 25.36 -3.74 21.08
N GLU A 140 24.77 -2.56 20.98
CA GLU A 140 24.14 -1.84 22.10
C GLU A 140 22.61 -1.78 21.90
N GLN A 141 21.83 -2.03 22.95
CA GLN A 141 20.38 -1.82 22.95
C GLN A 141 20.03 -0.37 23.31
N LYS A 142 19.25 0.30 22.46
CA LYS A 142 18.76 1.67 22.67
C LYS A 142 17.25 1.76 22.63
N ILE A 143 16.71 2.72 23.38
CA ILE A 143 15.28 3.02 23.39
C ILE A 143 15.06 4.27 22.52
N SER A 144 14.27 4.14 21.47
CA SER A 144 13.73 5.30 20.75
C SER A 144 12.65 5.94 21.60
N HIS A 145 12.79 7.22 21.90
CA HIS A 145 11.74 7.97 22.59
C HIS A 145 10.51 8.14 21.70
N PRO A 146 9.31 8.24 22.29
CA PRO A 146 8.09 8.53 21.55
C PRO A 146 8.21 9.86 20.79
N ASN A 147 7.79 9.89 19.51
CA ASN A 147 7.74 11.13 18.76
C ASN A 147 6.41 11.87 19.01
N PRO A 148 6.44 13.06 19.66
CA PRO A 148 5.22 13.76 20.05
C PRO A 148 4.38 14.25 18.86
N ALA A 149 5.03 14.61 17.74
CA ALA A 149 4.32 15.05 16.53
C ALA A 149 3.53 13.88 15.92
N MET A 150 4.14 12.70 15.88
CA MET A 150 3.49 11.49 15.35
C MET A 150 2.37 10.99 16.28
N LEU A 151 2.58 11.05 17.60
CA LEU A 151 1.52 10.76 18.58
C LEU A 151 0.33 11.69 18.43
N ARG A 152 0.57 12.98 18.21
CA ARG A 152 -0.50 13.95 17.97
C ARG A 152 -1.32 13.60 16.72
N LEU A 153 -0.67 13.30 15.60
CA LEU A 153 -1.35 12.88 14.37
C LEU A 153 -2.17 11.59 14.59
N PHE A 154 -1.61 10.63 15.32
CA PHE A 154 -2.32 9.39 15.67
C PHE A 154 -3.58 9.66 16.52
N LEU A 155 -3.46 10.51 17.54
CA LEU A 155 -4.59 10.88 18.40
C LEU A 155 -5.67 11.67 17.64
N GLU A 156 -5.27 12.56 16.73
CA GLU A 156 -6.20 13.33 15.88
C GLU A 156 -6.98 12.41 14.92
N ALA A 157 -6.35 11.37 14.37
CA ALA A 157 -7.00 10.40 13.51
C ALA A 157 -7.99 9.50 14.27
N ASN A 158 -7.64 9.06 15.49
CA ASN A 158 -8.43 8.09 16.27
C ASN A 158 -9.48 8.74 17.18
N LYS A 159 -9.24 9.96 17.67
CA LYS A 159 -10.12 10.70 18.58
C LYS A 159 -10.24 12.18 18.14
N PRO A 160 -10.78 12.43 16.94
CA PRO A 160 -10.86 13.78 16.38
C PRO A 160 -11.67 14.73 17.26
N GLU A 161 -12.74 14.24 17.89
CA GLU A 161 -13.61 15.03 18.77
C GLU A 161 -12.90 15.66 19.97
N LYS A 162 -11.75 15.10 20.39
CA LYS A 162 -10.98 15.59 21.55
C LYS A 162 -9.70 16.32 21.16
N TYR A 163 -9.02 15.88 20.10
CA TYR A 163 -7.65 16.33 19.81
C TYR A 163 -7.51 17.19 18.54
N ARG A 164 -8.54 17.27 17.69
CA ARG A 164 -8.50 18.13 16.50
C ARG A 164 -8.47 19.60 16.96
N GLN A 165 -7.75 20.46 16.25
CA GLN A 165 -7.52 21.86 16.68
C GLN A 165 -8.80 22.67 16.98
N ASN A 166 -9.94 22.30 16.39
CA ASN A 166 -11.24 22.94 16.59
C ASN A 166 -12.26 22.00 17.26
N ALA A 167 -11.80 20.99 17.99
CA ALA A 167 -12.65 20.15 18.82
C ALA A 167 -13.43 21.04 19.81
N LYS A 168 -14.76 20.89 19.84
CA LYS A 168 -15.55 21.50 20.92
C LYS A 168 -15.08 20.85 22.21
N GLN A 169 -14.57 21.64 23.15
CA GLN A 169 -14.35 21.13 24.49
C GLN A 169 -15.73 20.64 24.97
N ALA A 170 -15.83 19.37 25.33
CA ALA A 170 -16.98 18.93 26.11
C ALA A 170 -16.93 19.78 27.37
N ASP A 171 -17.97 20.57 27.61
CA ASP A 171 -18.15 21.26 28.87
C ASP A 171 -18.15 20.16 29.94
N ASP A 172 -17.05 20.02 30.69
CA ASP A 172 -16.95 19.13 31.84
C ASP A 172 -17.81 19.72 32.98
N ASP A 173 -19.12 19.80 32.73
CA ASP A 173 -20.14 20.24 33.69
C ASP A 173 -20.20 19.29 34.90
N ASP A 174 -19.69 18.06 34.77
CA ASP A 174 -19.69 17.02 35.80
C ASP A 174 -18.82 17.38 37.02
N LEU A 175 -17.68 18.05 36.80
CA LEU A 175 -16.83 18.57 37.89
C LEU A 175 -17.43 19.81 38.55
N GLY A 176 -18.10 20.66 37.76
CA GLY A 176 -18.80 21.85 38.24
C GLY A 176 -20.00 21.47 39.11
N ASP A 177 -20.76 20.46 38.69
CA ASP A 177 -21.92 19.95 39.41
C ASP A 177 -21.50 19.20 40.67
N PHE A 178 -20.41 18.42 40.64
CA PHE A 178 -19.85 17.78 41.82
C PHE A 178 -19.34 18.79 42.87
N MET A 179 -18.66 19.86 42.42
CA MET A 179 -18.22 20.95 43.31
C MET A 179 -19.41 21.71 43.91
N ARG A 180 -20.48 21.91 43.12
CA ARG A 180 -21.73 22.56 43.58
C ARG A 180 -22.45 21.69 44.62
N GLU A 181 -22.51 20.38 44.41
CA GLU A 181 -23.08 19.42 45.35
C GLU A 181 -22.31 19.37 46.68
N ILE A 182 -20.97 19.43 46.65
CA ILE A 182 -20.16 19.52 47.87
C ILE A 182 -20.41 20.85 48.60
N ALA A 183 -20.52 21.96 47.87
CA ALA A 183 -20.80 23.26 48.46
C ALA A 183 -22.19 23.31 49.14
N GLU A 184 -23.20 22.67 48.52
CA GLU A 184 -24.55 22.53 49.07
C GLU A 184 -24.58 21.62 50.30
N ARG A 185 -23.80 20.53 50.30
CA ARG A 185 -23.68 19.61 51.45
C ARG A 185 -22.83 20.18 52.59
N GLY A 186 -21.86 21.04 52.29
CA GLY A 186 -20.95 21.67 53.26
C GLY A 186 -21.57 22.80 54.09
N ALA A 187 -22.76 23.28 53.73
CA ALA A 187 -23.50 24.31 54.49
C ALA A 187 -24.22 23.76 55.74
N GLY A 188 -24.22 22.43 55.96
CA GLY A 188 -24.77 21.80 57.16
C GLY A 188 -23.73 21.72 58.29
N THR A 189 -23.93 22.53 59.34
CA THR A 189 -23.11 22.60 60.56
C THR A 189 -22.57 21.27 61.07
N VAL A 190 -21.26 21.06 60.98
CA VAL A 190 -20.54 19.99 61.69
C VAL A 190 -20.52 20.35 63.18
N LYS A 191 -21.41 19.74 63.98
CA LYS A 191 -21.30 19.76 65.46
C LYS A 191 -20.09 18.92 65.86
N ILE A 192 -19.00 19.59 66.22
CA ILE A 192 -17.83 18.95 66.83
C ILE A 192 -18.18 18.68 68.29
N CYS A 193 -18.52 17.43 68.63
CA CYS A 193 -18.66 17.02 70.02
C CYS A 193 -17.26 16.93 70.65
N HIS A 194 -16.91 17.91 71.48
CA HIS A 194 -15.79 17.77 72.41
C HIS A 194 -16.12 16.65 73.39
N LYS A 195 -15.23 15.66 73.47
CA LYS A 195 -15.28 14.58 74.45
C LYS A 195 -14.71 15.16 75.74
N ASP A 196 -15.56 15.43 76.73
CA ASP A 196 -15.11 15.83 78.06
C ASP A 196 -14.22 14.72 78.64
N ALA A 197 -12.97 15.08 78.94
CA ALA A 197 -12.07 14.28 79.77
C ALA A 197 -12.31 14.70 81.23
N GLY A 198 -12.29 13.72 82.13
CA GLY A 198 -12.72 13.83 83.53
C GLY A 198 -11.95 14.78 84.41
#